data_AF-Q4D684-F1
#
_entry.id   AF-Q4D684-F1
#
_cell.length_a   1.000
_cell.length_b   1.000
_cell.length_c   1.000
_cell.angle_alpha   90.00
_cell.angle_beta   90.00
_cell.angle_gamma   90.00
#
_symmetry.space_group_name_H-M   'P 1'
#
loop_
_entity.id
_entity.type
_entity.pdbx_description
1 polymer ?
#
loop_
_entity_poly.entity_id
_entity_poly.type
_entity_poly.pdbx_seq_one_letter_code
_entity_poly.pdbx_strand_id
1 'polypeptide(L)'
;MDENEGGWEEFAEEPQQYGETEDAADIYAEETLATAQKITSDDDALRFDSVKEVTLLLRSAYMSRMLQKLGDYSEQEVVKKTILPEDPEYQFVIDSSTLVLRIEVDKSKAVVYLRAHYGQRFPELAMFFSDSVLYARIVRLIQNNMDLSVVIDQLDELIPSQLTAVVIACASTTAGRELSEEELHRVVEACQEIDILEAAKQTFLEYIQRSMPLICPNLCAFLGTGITSQLFAIAGGVSALSTMDSTELARLGSKRADSSGVLIRTTGFLSNSDLVVNHPPQMRPKALRLVASTTSMLARIDANRRASSQQEGYRQREMARLKMLSWLDPPVLRGAGNNTYARRGRKRPRRQTR
;
A
#
# COMPACT_ATOMS: atom_id res chain seq x y z
N MET A 1 -27.12 -30.14 65.54
CA MET A 1 -27.29 -28.73 65.15
C MET A 1 -26.13 -28.41 64.22
N ASP A 2 -25.97 -29.17 63.13
CA ASP A 2 -26.81 -29.14 61.91
C ASP A 2 -26.53 -27.79 61.22
N GLU A 3 -26.03 -27.67 60.01
CA GLU A 3 -26.00 -28.50 58.81
C GLU A 3 -25.05 -27.78 57.82
N ASN A 4 -24.43 -28.52 56.88
CA ASN A 4 -24.26 -28.21 55.44
C ASN A 4 -23.86 -26.75 55.02
N GLU A 5 -22.82 -26.40 54.25
CA GLU A 5 -22.31 -26.84 52.93
C GLU A 5 -21.00 -26.03 52.66
N GLY A 6 -19.88 -26.62 52.22
CA GLY A 6 -19.34 -26.46 50.85
C GLY A 6 -19.29 -25.00 50.35
N GLY A 7 -18.16 -24.29 50.27
CA GLY A 7 -16.95 -24.61 49.51
C GLY A 7 -16.91 -23.76 48.24
N TRP A 8 -16.17 -22.64 48.24
CA TRP A 8 -15.70 -21.88 47.05
C TRP A 8 -14.50 -21.00 47.44
N GLU A 9 -13.35 -21.64 47.68
CA GLU A 9 -12.03 -21.01 47.55
C GLU A 9 -11.55 -21.26 46.12
N GLU A 10 -12.08 -20.51 45.14
CA GLU A 10 -11.63 -20.61 43.75
C GLU A 10 -11.92 -19.29 43.02
N PHE A 11 -10.97 -18.36 43.09
CA PHE A 11 -10.87 -17.22 42.15
C PHE A 11 -9.42 -17.04 41.67
N ALA A 12 -8.66 -18.14 41.66
CA ALA A 12 -7.36 -18.24 41.02
C ALA A 12 -7.56 -18.50 39.52
N GLU A 13 -7.01 -17.60 38.71
CA GLU A 13 -6.39 -17.87 37.40
C GLU A 13 -7.00 -18.97 36.51
N GLU A 14 -7.82 -18.57 35.54
CA GLU A 14 -7.99 -19.32 34.28
C GLU A 14 -7.68 -18.40 33.09
N PRO A 15 -6.58 -18.64 32.35
CA PRO A 15 -6.47 -18.15 30.98
C PRO A 15 -7.38 -19.01 30.09
N GLN A 16 -8.45 -18.41 29.56
CA GLN A 16 -9.33 -19.06 28.59
C GLN A 16 -8.55 -19.44 27.32
N GLN A 17 -8.33 -20.75 27.14
CA GLN A 17 -7.98 -21.37 25.86
C GLN A 17 -9.10 -21.09 24.85
N TYR A 18 -8.79 -20.30 23.82
CA TYR A 18 -9.51 -20.33 22.55
C TYR A 18 -8.68 -21.17 21.57
N GLY A 19 -9.35 -22.19 21.02
CA GLY A 19 -8.76 -23.35 20.39
C GLY A 19 -7.89 -23.11 19.17
N GLU A 20 -7.00 -24.08 19.00
CA GLU A 20 -6.08 -24.35 17.92
C GLU A 20 -6.80 -24.39 16.55
N THR A 21 -6.51 -23.41 15.70
CA THR A 21 -6.50 -23.56 14.24
C THR A 21 -5.15 -23.06 13.72
N GLU A 22 -4.07 -23.64 14.24
CA GLU A 22 -2.79 -23.75 13.55
C GLU A 22 -2.98 -24.87 12.51
N ASP A 23 -2.59 -24.67 11.22
CA ASP A 23 -2.15 -25.76 10.29
C ASP A 23 -2.21 -25.46 8.78
N ALA A 24 -2.61 -24.28 8.29
CA ALA A 24 -2.57 -24.04 6.82
C ALA A 24 -2.25 -22.63 6.31
N ALA A 25 -2.22 -21.60 7.17
CA ALA A 25 -2.12 -20.21 6.72
C ALA A 25 -0.69 -19.61 6.72
N ASP A 26 0.27 -20.20 7.45
CA ASP A 26 1.59 -19.59 7.65
C ASP A 26 2.75 -20.14 6.81
N ILE A 27 2.61 -21.32 6.20
CA ILE A 27 3.72 -21.95 5.46
C ILE A 27 4.15 -21.10 4.24
N TYR A 28 3.20 -20.44 3.57
CA TYR A 28 3.53 -19.55 2.44
C TYR A 28 3.90 -18.12 2.87
N ALA A 29 3.46 -17.66 4.04
CA ALA A 29 3.84 -16.33 4.54
C ALA A 29 5.32 -16.32 4.95
N GLU A 30 5.76 -17.34 5.68
CA GLU A 30 7.17 -17.53 6.03
C GLU A 30 8.03 -17.77 4.79
N GLU A 31 7.58 -18.61 3.84
CA GLU A 31 8.36 -18.90 2.64
C GLU A 31 8.46 -17.69 1.70
N THR A 32 7.39 -16.89 1.57
CA THR A 32 7.44 -15.64 0.78
C THR A 32 8.25 -14.54 1.45
N LEU A 33 8.25 -14.43 2.78
CA LEU A 33 9.11 -13.52 3.53
C LEU A 33 10.58 -13.95 3.50
N ALA A 34 10.87 -15.25 3.67
CA ALA A 34 12.22 -15.80 3.60
C ALA A 34 12.80 -15.72 2.17
N THR A 35 11.95 -15.86 1.15
CA THR A 35 12.37 -15.69 -0.25
C THR A 35 12.45 -14.22 -0.66
N ALA A 36 11.64 -13.32 -0.07
CA ALA A 36 11.77 -11.88 -0.26
C ALA A 36 13.11 -11.33 0.25
N GLN A 37 13.75 -12.02 1.20
CA GLN A 37 15.10 -11.69 1.64
C GLN A 37 16.22 -12.16 0.70
N LYS A 38 15.94 -13.03 -0.29
CA LYS A 38 16.99 -13.67 -1.11
C LYS A 38 17.32 -12.97 -2.42
N ILE A 39 16.47 -12.09 -2.95
CA ILE A 39 16.75 -11.35 -4.20
C ILE A 39 16.67 -9.86 -3.92
N THR A 40 17.68 -9.37 -3.21
CA THR A 40 17.89 -7.92 -3.01
C THR A 40 19.01 -7.39 -3.88
N SER A 41 19.84 -8.26 -4.45
CA SER A 41 21.00 -7.89 -5.27
C SER A 41 20.88 -8.42 -6.70
N ASP A 42 21.42 -7.67 -7.65
CA ASP A 42 21.48 -8.08 -9.06
C ASP A 42 22.30 -9.38 -9.22
N ASP A 43 23.33 -9.58 -8.40
CA ASP A 43 24.17 -10.78 -8.41
C ASP A 43 23.41 -12.05 -8.00
N ASP A 44 22.48 -11.95 -7.04
CA ASP A 44 21.65 -13.09 -6.65
C ASP A 44 20.63 -13.44 -7.75
N ALA A 45 20.17 -12.43 -8.51
CA ALA A 45 19.22 -12.64 -9.59
C ALA A 45 19.85 -13.39 -10.78
N LEU A 46 21.12 -13.11 -11.10
CA LEU A 46 21.86 -13.76 -12.18
C LEU A 46 22.10 -15.27 -11.97
N ARG A 47 21.89 -15.78 -10.75
CA ARG A 47 22.06 -17.22 -10.44
C ARG A 47 20.91 -18.08 -10.94
N PHE A 48 19.75 -17.49 -11.18
CA PHE A 48 18.56 -18.22 -11.60
C PHE A 48 18.50 -18.26 -13.12
N ASP A 49 18.24 -19.45 -13.67
CA ASP A 49 18.16 -19.60 -15.13
C ASP A 49 16.77 -19.24 -15.68
N SER A 50 15.73 -19.21 -14.85
CA SER A 50 14.41 -18.80 -15.29
C SER A 50 13.70 -17.96 -14.25
N VAL A 51 12.94 -16.95 -14.72
CA VAL A 51 12.04 -16.16 -13.88
C VAL A 51 11.05 -17.04 -13.14
N LYS A 52 10.73 -18.20 -13.71
CA LYS A 52 9.82 -19.15 -13.12
C LYS A 52 10.24 -19.65 -11.74
N GLU A 53 11.53 -19.65 -11.44
CA GLU A 53 12.06 -20.05 -10.14
C GLU A 53 11.91 -18.92 -9.10
N VAL A 54 11.87 -17.68 -9.59
CA VAL A 54 11.74 -16.47 -8.79
C VAL A 54 10.27 -16.14 -8.49
N THR A 55 9.39 -16.30 -9.49
CA THR A 55 7.95 -16.01 -9.41
C THR A 55 7.14 -17.28 -9.18
N LEU A 56 7.15 -17.78 -7.96
CA LEU A 56 6.41 -19.02 -7.63
C LEU A 56 4.89 -18.82 -7.58
N LEU A 57 4.41 -17.59 -7.38
CA LEU A 57 2.98 -17.32 -7.14
C LEU A 57 2.09 -17.72 -8.33
N LEU A 58 2.50 -17.42 -9.57
CA LEU A 58 1.69 -17.74 -10.76
C LEU A 58 1.45 -19.24 -10.95
N ARG A 59 2.37 -20.09 -10.49
CA ARG A 59 2.28 -21.56 -10.58
C ARG A 59 1.66 -22.19 -9.33
N SER A 60 1.43 -21.40 -8.29
CA SER A 60 0.84 -21.91 -7.05
C SER A 60 -0.62 -22.33 -7.29
N ALA A 61 -1.01 -23.45 -6.69
CA ALA A 61 -2.42 -23.87 -6.67
C ALA A 61 -3.33 -22.81 -6.03
N TYR A 62 -2.78 -21.96 -5.17
CA TYR A 62 -3.47 -20.83 -4.55
C TYR A 62 -3.94 -19.81 -5.58
N MET A 63 -3.08 -19.37 -6.50
CA MET A 63 -3.44 -18.43 -7.56
C MET A 63 -4.55 -18.99 -8.46
N SER A 64 -4.44 -20.25 -8.89
CA SER A 64 -5.47 -20.89 -9.73
C SER A 64 -6.82 -20.97 -9.02
N ARG A 65 -6.85 -21.34 -7.74
CA ARG A 65 -8.08 -21.35 -6.92
C ARG A 65 -8.68 -19.97 -6.79
N MET A 66 -7.85 -18.93 -6.63
CA MET A 66 -8.34 -17.55 -6.50
C MET A 66 -8.89 -17.00 -7.81
N LEU A 67 -8.25 -17.30 -8.94
CA LEU A 67 -8.78 -16.93 -10.25
C LEU A 67 -10.09 -17.64 -10.57
N GLN A 68 -10.23 -18.91 -10.19
CA GLN A 68 -11.49 -19.64 -10.33
C GLN A 68 -12.60 -19.00 -9.48
N LYS A 69 -12.33 -18.75 -8.19
CA LYS A 69 -13.28 -18.04 -7.31
C LYS A 69 -13.64 -16.66 -7.86
N LEU A 70 -12.67 -15.93 -8.42
CA LEU A 70 -12.92 -14.62 -9.04
C LEU A 70 -13.90 -14.74 -10.20
N GLY A 71 -13.74 -15.76 -11.05
CA GLY A 71 -14.68 -16.11 -12.11
C GLY A 71 -16.09 -16.33 -11.55
N ASP A 72 -16.21 -17.22 -10.56
CA ASP A 72 -17.50 -17.57 -9.93
C ASP A 72 -18.22 -16.35 -9.33
N TYR A 73 -17.49 -15.42 -8.68
CA TYR A 73 -18.08 -14.21 -8.12
C TYR A 73 -18.35 -13.13 -9.17
N SER A 74 -17.56 -13.07 -10.24
CA SER A 74 -17.77 -12.10 -11.33
C SER A 74 -19.01 -12.41 -12.16
N GLU A 75 -19.36 -13.69 -12.31
CA GLU A 75 -20.56 -14.15 -13.03
C GLU A 75 -21.85 -13.97 -12.20
N GLN A 76 -21.74 -13.87 -10.88
CA GLN A 76 -22.87 -13.62 -10.00
C GLN A 76 -23.31 -12.14 -10.10
N GLU A 77 -24.13 -11.81 -11.10
CA GLU A 77 -24.73 -10.47 -11.28
C GLU A 77 -25.75 -10.06 -10.20
N VAL A 78 -25.83 -10.78 -9.07
CA VAL A 78 -26.76 -10.43 -8.00
C VAL A 78 -26.29 -9.14 -7.35
N VAL A 79 -27.05 -8.06 -7.55
CA VAL A 79 -26.82 -6.76 -6.93
C VAL A 79 -27.00 -6.88 -5.40
N LYS A 80 -25.94 -7.30 -4.71
CA LYS A 80 -25.90 -7.31 -3.25
C LYS A 80 -25.75 -5.88 -2.76
N LYS A 81 -26.59 -5.49 -1.80
CA LYS A 81 -26.55 -4.14 -1.20
C LYS A 81 -25.45 -3.99 -0.15
N THR A 82 -25.05 -5.09 0.50
CA THR A 82 -24.06 -5.09 1.58
C THR A 82 -23.47 -6.48 1.71
N ILE A 83 -22.15 -6.57 1.94
CA ILE A 83 -21.44 -7.82 2.21
C ILE A 83 -21.20 -7.90 3.72
N LEU A 84 -21.68 -8.96 4.38
CA LEU A 84 -21.52 -9.26 5.81
C LEU A 84 -20.17 -9.92 6.10
N PRO A 85 -19.56 -9.74 7.30
CA PRO A 85 -18.36 -10.49 7.70
C PRO A 85 -18.59 -12.01 7.70
N GLU A 86 -19.85 -12.43 7.84
CA GLU A 86 -20.29 -13.83 7.78
C GLU A 86 -20.38 -14.36 6.34
N ASP A 87 -20.45 -13.47 5.33
CA ASP A 87 -20.53 -13.90 3.94
C ASP A 87 -19.17 -14.46 3.47
N PRO A 88 -19.15 -15.56 2.71
CA PRO A 88 -17.91 -16.11 2.17
C PRO A 88 -17.19 -15.13 1.23
N GLU A 89 -17.94 -14.21 0.63
CA GLU A 89 -17.41 -13.14 -0.22
C GLU A 89 -16.52 -12.17 0.56
N TYR A 90 -16.79 -11.94 1.85
CA TYR A 90 -15.95 -11.09 2.69
C TYR A 90 -14.53 -11.65 2.84
N GLN A 91 -14.43 -12.95 3.13
CA GLN A 91 -13.15 -13.66 3.22
C GLN A 91 -12.43 -13.65 1.86
N PHE A 92 -13.15 -13.86 0.77
CA PHE A 92 -12.57 -13.77 -0.57
C PHE A 92 -11.98 -12.39 -0.88
N VAL A 93 -12.61 -11.30 -0.43
CA VAL A 93 -12.06 -9.94 -0.59
C VAL A 93 -10.80 -9.74 0.25
N ILE A 94 -10.72 -10.30 1.47
CA ILE A 94 -9.50 -10.29 2.28
C ILE A 94 -8.38 -11.06 1.59
N ASP A 95 -8.66 -12.28 1.13
CA ASP A 95 -7.71 -13.13 0.41
C ASP A 95 -7.21 -12.44 -0.87
N SER A 96 -8.12 -11.85 -1.64
CA SER A 96 -7.82 -11.07 -2.86
C SER A 96 -6.91 -9.88 -2.57
N SER A 97 -7.19 -9.15 -1.49
CA SER A 97 -6.39 -7.99 -1.09
C SER A 97 -4.99 -8.41 -0.65
N THR A 98 -4.87 -9.54 0.06
CA THR A 98 -3.57 -10.12 0.44
C THR A 98 -2.80 -10.63 -0.79
N LEU A 99 -3.48 -11.26 -1.74
CA LEU A 99 -2.88 -11.73 -2.99
C LEU A 99 -2.35 -10.56 -3.83
N VAL A 100 -3.05 -9.43 -3.90
CA VAL A 100 -2.54 -8.22 -4.59
C VAL A 100 -1.19 -7.78 -4.01
N LEU A 101 -1.02 -7.80 -2.69
CA LEU A 101 0.27 -7.49 -2.05
C LEU A 101 1.35 -8.52 -2.40
N ARG A 102 1.00 -9.81 -2.47
CA ARG A 102 1.91 -10.88 -2.89
C ARG A 102 2.33 -10.73 -4.35
N ILE A 103 1.40 -10.37 -5.25
CA ILE A 103 1.70 -10.10 -6.67
C ILE A 103 2.70 -8.94 -6.79
N GLU A 104 2.55 -7.87 -6.02
CA GLU A 104 3.49 -6.74 -6.04
C GLU A 104 4.91 -7.14 -5.59
N VAL A 105 5.02 -8.02 -4.59
CA VAL A 105 6.32 -8.56 -4.16
C VAL A 105 6.96 -9.40 -5.27
N ASP A 106 6.21 -10.33 -5.88
CA ASP A 106 6.74 -11.18 -6.95
C ASP A 106 7.05 -10.40 -8.23
N LYS A 107 6.24 -9.39 -8.57
CA LYS A 107 6.53 -8.46 -9.65
C LYS A 107 7.84 -7.71 -9.38
N SER A 108 8.06 -7.25 -8.16
CA SER A 108 9.31 -6.57 -7.78
C SER A 108 10.53 -7.47 -7.97
N LYS A 109 10.43 -8.77 -7.60
CA LYS A 109 11.50 -9.74 -7.84
C LYS A 109 11.74 -9.97 -9.34
N ALA A 110 10.68 -10.13 -10.13
CA ALA A 110 10.77 -10.30 -11.58
C ALA A 110 11.44 -9.10 -12.27
N VAL A 111 11.20 -7.88 -11.76
CA VAL A 111 11.84 -6.66 -12.27
C VAL A 111 13.32 -6.61 -11.93
N VAL A 112 13.73 -7.02 -10.74
CA VAL A 112 15.16 -7.14 -10.38
C VAL A 112 15.84 -8.15 -11.28
N TYR A 113 15.23 -9.31 -11.50
CA TYR A 113 15.72 -10.30 -12.46
C TYR A 113 15.85 -9.72 -13.87
N LEU A 114 14.79 -9.08 -14.39
CA LEU A 114 14.81 -8.49 -15.73
C LEU A 114 15.94 -7.46 -15.87
N ARG A 115 16.14 -6.60 -14.87
CA ARG A 115 17.20 -5.59 -14.85
C ARG A 115 18.59 -6.22 -14.83
N ALA A 116 18.82 -7.26 -14.03
CA ALA A 116 20.10 -7.93 -13.95
C ALA A 116 20.48 -8.62 -15.28
N HIS A 117 19.52 -9.32 -15.92
CA HIS A 117 19.76 -10.01 -17.19
C HIS A 117 19.88 -9.03 -18.37
N TYR A 118 18.97 -8.05 -18.48
CA TYR A 118 19.01 -7.09 -19.58
C TYR A 118 20.11 -6.03 -19.42
N GLY A 119 20.56 -5.77 -18.19
CA GLY A 119 21.66 -4.86 -17.89
C GLY A 119 22.99 -5.28 -18.54
N GLN A 120 23.13 -6.55 -18.94
CA GLN A 120 24.30 -7.01 -19.71
C GLN A 120 24.32 -6.49 -21.15
N ARG A 121 23.13 -6.21 -21.73
CA ARG A 121 22.97 -5.63 -23.08
C ARG A 121 22.90 -4.12 -23.04
N PHE A 122 22.08 -3.58 -22.15
CA PHE A 122 21.83 -2.15 -22.08
C PHE A 122 21.66 -1.69 -20.61
N PRO A 123 22.77 -1.49 -19.88
CA PRO A 123 22.75 -1.14 -18.47
C PRO A 123 22.09 0.22 -18.21
N GLU A 124 22.24 1.18 -19.13
CA GLU A 124 21.73 2.54 -19.00
C GLU A 124 20.19 2.59 -19.04
N LEU A 125 19.53 1.60 -19.67
CA LEU A 125 18.07 1.60 -19.82
C LEU A 125 17.35 1.62 -18.46
N ALA A 126 17.92 0.97 -17.43
CA ALA A 126 17.33 0.91 -16.10
C ALA A 126 17.28 2.29 -15.41
N MET A 127 18.13 3.25 -15.82
CA MET A 127 18.18 4.59 -15.21
C MET A 127 17.06 5.50 -15.71
N PHE A 128 16.53 5.27 -16.92
CA PHE A 128 15.51 6.14 -17.52
C PHE A 128 14.10 5.83 -17.01
N PHE A 129 13.81 4.57 -16.67
CA PHE A 129 12.46 4.12 -16.34
C PHE A 129 12.32 3.74 -14.87
N SER A 130 11.55 4.54 -14.14
CA SER A 130 11.13 4.23 -12.77
C SER A 130 9.98 3.21 -12.73
N ASP A 131 9.12 3.22 -13.75
CA ASP A 131 8.01 2.27 -13.88
C ASP A 131 8.49 0.93 -14.43
N SER A 132 8.26 -0.12 -13.64
CA SER A 132 8.57 -1.51 -13.98
C SER A 132 7.87 -2.02 -15.24
N VAL A 133 6.61 -1.63 -15.45
CA VAL A 133 5.79 -2.22 -16.53
C VAL A 133 6.19 -1.61 -17.87
N LEU A 134 6.41 -0.30 -17.90
CA LEU A 134 6.95 0.39 -19.08
C LEU A 134 8.33 -0.15 -19.43
N TYR A 135 9.21 -0.33 -18.44
CA TYR A 135 10.53 -0.92 -18.67
C TYR A 135 10.43 -2.31 -19.33
N ALA A 136 9.59 -3.21 -18.81
CA ALA A 136 9.40 -4.54 -19.39
C ALA A 136 8.88 -4.50 -20.84
N ARG A 137 7.93 -3.60 -21.14
CA ARG A 137 7.40 -3.42 -22.50
C ARG A 137 8.46 -2.92 -23.47
N ILE A 138 9.28 -1.95 -23.05
CA ILE A 138 10.37 -1.39 -23.86
C ILE A 138 11.43 -2.45 -24.12
N VAL A 139 11.86 -3.19 -23.10
CA VAL A 139 12.82 -4.29 -23.26
C VAL A 139 12.31 -5.34 -24.26
N ARG A 140 11.00 -5.63 -24.23
CA ARG A 140 10.36 -6.56 -25.17
C ARG A 140 10.35 -6.04 -26.63
N LEU A 141 10.33 -4.73 -26.82
CA LEU A 141 10.37 -4.07 -28.13
C LEU A 141 11.80 -3.97 -28.69
N ILE A 142 12.77 -3.59 -27.87
CA ILE A 142 14.18 -3.41 -28.30
C ILE A 142 14.85 -4.77 -28.55
N GLN A 143 14.64 -5.74 -27.67
CA GLN A 143 15.28 -7.05 -27.72
C GLN A 143 16.81 -6.92 -27.87
N ASN A 144 17.40 -7.56 -28.90
CA ASN A 144 18.83 -7.51 -29.19
C ASN A 144 19.20 -6.48 -30.26
N ASN A 145 18.23 -5.89 -30.96
CA ASN A 145 18.49 -4.98 -32.09
C ASN A 145 18.76 -3.56 -31.57
N MET A 146 19.96 -3.04 -31.79
CA MET A 146 20.32 -1.66 -31.45
C MET A 146 19.88 -0.65 -32.53
N ASP A 147 19.47 -1.14 -33.70
CA ASP A 147 18.86 -0.32 -34.74
C ASP A 147 17.40 -0.01 -34.38
N LEU A 148 17.24 0.96 -33.49
CA LEU A 148 15.94 1.42 -32.99
C LEU A 148 15.09 2.11 -34.07
N SER A 149 15.62 2.35 -35.27
CA SER A 149 14.94 3.03 -36.40
C SER A 149 13.62 2.36 -36.79
N VAL A 150 13.53 1.04 -36.67
CA VAL A 150 12.32 0.26 -37.01
C VAL A 150 11.25 0.36 -35.92
N VAL A 151 11.66 0.65 -34.69
CA VAL A 151 10.79 0.57 -33.51
C VAL A 151 10.43 1.96 -32.97
N ILE A 152 10.94 3.05 -33.57
CA ILE A 152 10.70 4.43 -33.14
C ILE A 152 9.20 4.71 -32.99
N ASP A 153 8.40 4.32 -33.97
CA ASP A 153 6.95 4.56 -33.96
C ASP A 153 6.25 3.91 -32.76
N GLN A 154 6.71 2.73 -32.34
CA GLN A 154 6.16 2.01 -31.18
C GLN A 154 6.71 2.53 -29.86
N LEU A 155 7.96 3.02 -29.83
CA LEU A 155 8.54 3.68 -28.66
C LEU A 155 7.84 5.03 -28.38
N ASP A 156 7.55 5.80 -29.43
CA ASP A 156 6.87 7.10 -29.33
C ASP A 156 5.41 6.97 -28.87
N GLU A 157 4.76 5.82 -29.08
CA GLU A 157 3.43 5.55 -28.52
C GLU A 157 3.48 5.34 -27.00
N LEU A 158 4.56 4.74 -26.49
CA LEU A 158 4.70 4.38 -25.08
C LEU A 158 5.34 5.49 -24.24
N ILE A 159 6.20 6.32 -24.84
CA ILE A 159 7.09 7.23 -24.11
C ILE A 159 7.07 8.62 -24.79
N PRO A 160 7.15 9.72 -24.02
CA PRO A 160 7.40 11.05 -24.60
C PRO A 160 8.63 11.07 -25.51
N SER A 161 8.51 11.72 -26.67
CA SER A 161 9.55 11.80 -27.71
C SER A 161 10.93 12.26 -27.22
N GLN A 162 10.98 13.09 -26.19
CA GLN A 162 12.22 13.54 -25.54
C GLN A 162 13.03 12.38 -24.97
N LEU A 163 12.35 11.43 -24.31
CA LEU A 163 12.99 10.25 -23.74
C LEU A 163 13.34 9.25 -24.85
N THR A 164 12.52 9.11 -25.89
CA THR A 164 12.86 8.26 -27.05
C THR A 164 14.19 8.67 -27.67
N ALA A 165 14.41 9.98 -27.90
CA ALA A 165 15.68 10.48 -28.44
C ALA A 165 16.88 10.19 -27.54
N VAL A 166 16.71 10.30 -26.22
CA VAL A 166 17.76 9.97 -25.24
C VAL A 166 18.08 8.47 -25.26
N VAL A 167 17.06 7.61 -25.31
CA VAL A 167 17.23 6.16 -25.40
C VAL A 167 17.97 5.78 -26.69
N ILE A 168 17.65 6.41 -27.83
CA ILE A 168 18.34 6.18 -29.11
C ILE A 168 19.81 6.60 -29.05
N ALA A 169 20.10 7.77 -28.47
CA ALA A 169 21.47 8.24 -28.29
C ALA A 169 22.29 7.31 -27.38
N CYS A 170 21.68 6.82 -26.29
CA CYS A 170 22.31 5.87 -25.38
C CYS A 170 22.48 4.48 -26.00
N ALA A 171 21.52 4.01 -26.79
CA ALA A 171 21.65 2.73 -27.51
C ALA A 171 22.80 2.77 -28.53
N SER A 172 23.07 3.93 -29.14
CA SER A 172 24.20 4.11 -30.06
C SER A 172 25.57 4.12 -29.38
N THR A 173 25.60 4.36 -28.06
CA THR A 173 26.84 4.50 -27.26
C THR A 173 26.95 3.45 -26.15
N THR A 174 26.07 2.45 -26.15
CA THR A 174 26.01 1.41 -25.11
C THR A 174 27.30 0.59 -25.06
N ALA A 175 27.76 0.28 -23.85
CA ALA A 175 28.92 -0.56 -23.60
C ALA A 175 28.58 -2.06 -23.46
N GLY A 176 27.29 -2.43 -23.56
CA GLY A 176 26.84 -3.80 -23.31
C GLY A 176 27.19 -4.79 -24.42
N ARG A 177 27.07 -6.09 -24.09
CA ARG A 177 27.33 -7.21 -25.01
C ARG A 177 26.05 -7.67 -25.69
N GLU A 178 26.16 -8.24 -26.89
CA GLU A 178 25.04 -8.95 -27.52
C GLU A 178 24.66 -10.18 -26.68
N LEU A 179 23.37 -10.36 -26.44
CA LEU A 179 22.84 -11.51 -25.69
C LEU A 179 22.74 -12.73 -26.62
N SER A 180 22.98 -13.92 -26.08
CA SER A 180 22.68 -15.16 -26.80
C SER A 180 21.18 -15.34 -26.98
N GLU A 181 20.75 -16.19 -27.92
CA GLU A 181 19.32 -16.47 -28.14
C GLU A 181 18.65 -17.04 -26.88
N GLU A 182 19.36 -17.88 -26.12
CA GLU A 182 18.90 -18.43 -24.84
C GLU A 182 18.76 -17.33 -23.77
N GLU A 183 19.72 -16.41 -23.66
CA GLU A 183 19.65 -15.25 -22.76
C GLU A 183 18.50 -14.32 -23.13
N LEU A 184 18.31 -14.05 -24.42
CA LEU A 184 17.21 -13.23 -24.91
C LEU A 184 15.86 -13.87 -24.62
N HIS A 185 15.73 -15.19 -24.81
CA HIS A 185 14.49 -15.91 -24.48
C HIS A 185 14.14 -15.77 -22.99
N ARG A 186 15.13 -15.85 -22.09
CA ARG A 186 14.94 -15.63 -20.63
C ARG A 186 14.45 -14.22 -20.31
N VAL A 187 14.98 -13.21 -21.00
CA VAL A 187 14.53 -11.81 -20.85
C VAL A 187 13.10 -11.64 -21.35
N VAL A 188 12.76 -12.21 -22.51
CA VAL A 188 11.40 -12.12 -23.06
C VAL A 188 10.39 -12.86 -22.18
N GLU A 189 10.75 -14.03 -21.65
CA GLU A 189 9.96 -14.77 -20.66
C GLU A 189 9.71 -13.91 -19.40
N ALA A 190 10.75 -13.22 -18.91
CA ALA A 190 10.64 -12.30 -17.78
C ALA A 190 9.64 -11.16 -18.05
N CYS A 191 9.71 -10.54 -19.23
CA CYS A 191 8.77 -9.48 -19.63
C CYS A 191 7.33 -10.00 -19.67
N GLN A 192 7.11 -11.19 -20.24
CA GLN A 192 5.78 -11.79 -20.31
C GLN A 192 5.22 -12.12 -18.91
N GLU A 193 6.03 -12.66 -18.01
CA GLU A 193 5.62 -12.94 -16.64
C GLU A 193 5.25 -11.65 -15.88
N ILE A 194 5.98 -10.54 -16.08
CA ILE A 194 5.64 -9.22 -15.50
C ILE A 194 4.29 -8.72 -16.04
N ASP A 195 4.07 -8.80 -17.36
CA ASP A 195 2.81 -8.40 -17.98
C ASP A 195 1.62 -9.23 -17.44
N ILE A 196 1.80 -10.55 -17.28
CA ILE A 196 0.77 -11.46 -16.72
C ILE A 196 0.48 -11.13 -15.26
N LEU A 197 1.51 -10.90 -14.43
CA LEU A 197 1.35 -10.50 -13.04
C LEU A 197 0.61 -9.17 -12.92
N GLU A 198 0.95 -8.18 -13.75
CA GLU A 198 0.27 -6.89 -13.76
C GLU A 198 -1.19 -7.03 -14.20
N ALA A 199 -1.47 -7.80 -15.25
CA ALA A 199 -2.85 -8.07 -15.69
C ALA A 199 -3.68 -8.75 -14.59
N ALA A 200 -3.13 -9.79 -13.94
CA ALA A 200 -3.79 -10.46 -12.81
C ALA A 200 -4.02 -9.50 -11.64
N LYS A 201 -3.06 -8.63 -11.34
CA LYS A 201 -3.23 -7.62 -10.29
C LYS A 201 -4.40 -6.68 -10.59
N GLN A 202 -4.50 -6.19 -11.83
CA GLN A 202 -5.56 -5.28 -12.23
C GLN A 202 -6.95 -5.95 -12.12
N THR A 203 -7.10 -7.21 -12.51
CA THR A 203 -8.38 -7.92 -12.38
C THR A 203 -8.83 -8.05 -10.92
N PHE A 204 -7.93 -8.39 -10.00
CA PHE A 204 -8.24 -8.42 -8.56
C PHE A 204 -8.52 -7.02 -8.00
N LEU A 205 -7.76 -6.00 -8.40
CA LEU A 205 -7.99 -4.62 -7.96
C LEU A 205 -9.35 -4.09 -8.40
N GLU A 206 -9.77 -4.35 -9.64
CA GLU A 206 -11.09 -3.98 -10.13
C GLU A 206 -12.21 -4.63 -9.30
N TYR A 207 -12.08 -5.92 -9.01
CA TYR A 207 -13.06 -6.62 -8.17
C TYR A 207 -13.12 -6.02 -6.76
N ILE A 208 -11.97 -5.82 -6.11
CA ILE A 208 -11.90 -5.21 -4.78
C ILE A 208 -12.52 -3.80 -4.79
N GLN A 209 -12.26 -3.00 -5.82
CA GLN A 209 -12.84 -1.65 -5.94
C GLN A 209 -14.36 -1.66 -6.07
N ARG A 210 -14.95 -2.67 -6.73
CA ARG A 210 -16.40 -2.86 -6.83
C ARG A 210 -17.00 -3.34 -5.50
N SER A 211 -16.31 -4.23 -4.78
CA SER A 211 -16.82 -4.81 -3.53
C SER A 211 -16.62 -3.91 -2.29
N MET A 212 -15.56 -3.08 -2.26
CA MET A 212 -15.20 -2.31 -1.06
C MET A 212 -16.31 -1.34 -0.58
N PRO A 213 -17.04 -0.60 -1.44
CA PRO A 213 -18.15 0.24 -1.01
C PRO A 213 -19.32 -0.54 -0.38
N LEU A 214 -19.46 -1.83 -0.68
CA LEU A 214 -20.47 -2.73 -0.09
C LEU A 214 -20.07 -3.23 1.30
N ILE A 215 -18.77 -3.18 1.63
CA ILE A 215 -18.22 -3.58 2.93
C ILE A 215 -18.04 -2.36 3.84
N CYS A 216 -17.34 -1.32 3.34
CA CYS A 216 -16.97 -0.12 4.09
C CYS A 216 -17.43 1.16 3.37
N PRO A 217 -18.74 1.48 3.39
CA PRO A 217 -19.27 2.64 2.69
C PRO A 217 -18.68 3.96 3.21
N ASN A 218 -18.50 4.11 4.53
CA ASN A 218 -18.05 5.38 5.10
C ASN A 218 -16.54 5.60 4.90
N LEU A 219 -15.72 4.56 5.08
CA LEU A 219 -14.29 4.63 4.78
C LEU A 219 -14.02 4.95 3.31
N CYS A 220 -14.75 4.29 2.39
CA CYS A 220 -14.62 4.56 0.96
C CYS A 220 -14.97 6.01 0.61
N ALA A 221 -16.05 6.56 1.19
CA ALA A 221 -16.43 7.95 0.98
C ALA A 221 -15.40 8.95 1.56
N PHE A 222 -14.66 8.56 2.60
CA PHE A 222 -13.67 9.42 3.26
C PHE A 222 -12.28 9.37 2.61
N LEU A 223 -11.72 8.18 2.37
CA LEU A 223 -10.34 7.99 1.86
C LEU A 223 -10.26 7.66 0.36
N GLY A 224 -11.37 7.23 -0.25
CA GLY A 224 -11.38 6.59 -1.57
C GLY A 224 -11.17 5.07 -1.47
N THR A 225 -11.60 4.35 -2.51
CA THR A 225 -11.57 2.87 -2.53
C THR A 225 -10.16 2.30 -2.55
N GLY A 226 -9.23 2.93 -3.26
CA GLY A 226 -7.85 2.43 -3.41
C GLY A 226 -7.03 2.43 -2.11
N ILE A 227 -7.14 3.47 -1.28
CA ILE A 227 -6.46 3.50 0.02
C ILE A 227 -7.20 2.61 1.02
N THR A 228 -8.54 2.60 0.97
CA THR A 228 -9.36 1.75 1.84
C THR A 228 -9.05 0.27 1.62
N SER A 229 -8.88 -0.18 0.36
CA SER A 229 -8.53 -1.56 0.06
C SER A 229 -7.14 -1.95 0.58
N GLN A 230 -6.15 -1.06 0.48
CA GLN A 230 -4.80 -1.30 1.02
C GLN A 230 -4.81 -1.42 2.54
N LEU A 231 -5.56 -0.56 3.24
CA LEU A 231 -5.72 -0.65 4.69
C LEU A 231 -6.43 -1.94 5.09
N PHE A 232 -7.49 -2.29 4.36
CA PHE A 232 -8.25 -3.52 4.57
C PHE A 232 -7.38 -4.77 4.38
N ALA A 233 -6.53 -4.78 3.35
CA ALA A 233 -5.60 -5.86 3.05
C ALA A 233 -4.66 -6.18 4.22
N ILE A 234 -4.10 -5.13 4.84
CA ILE A 234 -3.03 -5.29 5.83
C ILE A 234 -3.60 -5.49 7.23
N ALA A 235 -4.74 -4.89 7.53
CA ALA A 235 -5.41 -5.14 8.80
C ALA A 235 -6.11 -6.50 8.84
N GLY A 236 -6.42 -7.11 7.69
CA GLY A 236 -7.14 -8.38 7.64
C GLY A 236 -8.65 -8.24 7.92
N GLY A 237 -9.22 -7.08 7.59
CA GLY A 237 -10.66 -6.82 7.74
C GLY A 237 -11.01 -5.52 8.49
N VAL A 238 -12.29 -5.15 8.44
CA VAL A 238 -12.83 -3.94 9.10
C VAL A 238 -12.80 -4.05 10.62
N SER A 239 -13.04 -5.25 11.15
CA SER A 239 -13.05 -5.48 12.60
C SER A 239 -11.69 -5.17 13.20
N ALA A 240 -10.60 -5.66 12.59
CA ALA A 240 -9.25 -5.33 13.00
C ALA A 240 -8.97 -3.82 12.89
N LEU A 241 -9.32 -3.18 11.77
CA LEU A 241 -9.20 -1.72 11.61
C LEU A 241 -9.92 -0.92 12.70
N SER A 242 -11.07 -1.41 13.18
CA SER A 242 -11.86 -0.73 14.22
C SER A 242 -11.21 -0.76 15.60
N THR A 243 -10.41 -1.80 15.87
CA THR A 243 -9.66 -1.99 17.12
C THR A 243 -8.36 -1.20 17.16
N MET A 244 -7.72 -1.00 16.00
CA MET A 244 -6.46 -0.27 15.87
C MET A 244 -6.58 1.18 16.35
N ASP A 245 -5.50 1.68 16.97
CA ASP A 245 -5.42 3.06 17.40
C ASP A 245 -5.08 4.00 16.23
N SER A 246 -5.34 5.30 16.41
CA SER A 246 -5.06 6.30 15.36
C SER A 246 -3.57 6.45 15.02
N THR A 247 -2.67 6.12 15.93
CA THR A 247 -1.22 6.22 15.73
C THR A 247 -0.64 4.99 15.00
N GLU A 248 -1.23 3.83 15.21
CA GLU A 248 -0.98 2.58 14.52
C GLU A 248 -1.50 2.66 13.09
N LEU A 249 -2.73 3.12 12.89
CA LEU A 249 -3.28 3.37 11.54
C LEU A 249 -2.40 4.33 10.73
N ALA A 250 -1.87 5.38 11.37
CA ALA A 250 -0.95 6.32 10.72
C ALA A 250 0.41 5.69 10.33
N ARG A 251 0.82 4.63 11.03
CA ARG A 251 2.05 3.87 10.75
C ARG A 251 1.81 2.69 9.80
N LEU A 252 0.57 2.31 9.55
CA LEU A 252 0.25 1.19 8.67
C LEU A 252 0.80 1.43 7.26
N GLY A 253 1.57 0.47 6.75
CA GLY A 253 2.26 0.58 5.45
C GLY A 253 3.58 1.33 5.46
N SER A 254 4.00 1.91 6.58
CA SER A 254 5.36 2.44 6.68
C SER A 254 6.35 1.28 6.77
N LYS A 255 7.25 1.15 5.80
CA LYS A 255 8.41 0.28 5.92
C LYS A 255 9.38 0.98 6.87
N ARG A 256 9.81 0.32 7.95
CA ARG A 256 10.93 0.88 8.71
C ARG A 256 12.11 0.94 7.75
N ALA A 257 12.59 2.14 7.42
CA ALA A 257 13.86 2.28 6.75
C ALA A 257 14.89 1.78 7.75
N ASP A 258 15.40 0.56 7.51
CA ASP A 258 16.42 -0.02 8.35
C ASP A 258 17.64 0.90 8.37
N SER A 259 17.90 1.50 9.53
CA SER A 259 19.18 2.03 10.04
C SER A 259 20.05 2.96 9.18
N SER A 260 19.66 3.33 7.94
CA SER A 260 20.35 4.37 7.20
C SER A 260 19.97 5.72 7.80
N GLY A 261 20.94 6.47 8.31
CA GLY A 261 20.77 7.75 9.02
C GLY A 261 20.13 8.90 8.21
N VAL A 262 19.46 8.58 7.10
CA VAL A 262 18.67 9.48 6.28
C VAL A 262 17.22 9.44 6.78
N LEU A 263 16.79 10.54 7.41
CA LEU A 263 15.48 10.72 8.06
C LEU A 263 14.30 10.80 7.07
N ILE A 264 14.31 10.03 5.98
CA ILE A 264 13.16 9.90 5.07
C ILE A 264 12.28 8.79 5.64
N ARG A 265 11.39 9.18 6.55
CA ARG A 265 10.33 8.29 7.07
C ARG A 265 9.48 7.87 5.89
N THR A 266 9.53 6.59 5.50
CA THR A 266 8.57 6.07 4.52
C THR A 266 7.17 6.30 5.07
N THR A 267 6.32 6.94 4.29
CA THR A 267 5.03 7.42 4.74
C THR A 267 3.97 6.35 4.47
N GLY A 268 3.18 5.96 5.47
CA GLY A 268 2.19 4.87 5.36
C GLY A 268 1.03 5.16 4.40
N PHE A 269 0.10 4.22 4.15
CA PHE A 269 -0.94 4.42 3.11
C PHE A 269 -1.77 5.69 3.29
N LEU A 270 -2.08 6.05 4.54
CA LEU A 270 -2.82 7.28 4.85
C LEU A 270 -2.09 8.56 4.46
N SER A 271 -0.76 8.57 4.36
CA SER A 271 -0.03 9.75 3.89
C SER A 271 -0.23 10.03 2.41
N ASN A 272 -0.56 8.99 1.64
CA ASN A 272 -0.81 9.06 0.21
C ASN A 272 -2.25 9.49 -0.09
N SER A 273 -3.07 9.69 0.94
CA SER A 273 -4.40 10.28 0.78
C SER A 273 -4.29 11.69 0.22
N ASP A 274 -5.24 12.00 -0.66
CA ASP A 274 -5.42 13.32 -1.24
C ASP A 274 -5.55 14.42 -0.16
N LEU A 275 -6.15 14.10 0.98
CA LEU A 275 -6.25 15.00 2.14
C LEU A 275 -4.89 15.36 2.75
N VAL A 276 -3.87 14.50 2.65
CA VAL A 276 -2.53 14.73 3.23
C VAL A 276 -1.54 15.23 2.18
N VAL A 277 -1.52 14.63 0.98
CA VAL A 277 -0.56 14.94 -0.08
C VAL A 277 -0.67 16.40 -0.53
N ASN A 278 -1.89 16.92 -0.62
CA ASN A 278 -2.19 18.27 -1.10
C ASN A 278 -1.76 19.39 -0.13
N HIS A 279 -1.16 19.07 1.02
CA HIS A 279 -0.75 20.06 2.01
C HIS A 279 0.76 20.29 2.04
N PRO A 280 1.21 21.49 2.47
CA PRO A 280 2.62 21.78 2.65
C PRO A 280 3.30 20.74 3.54
N PRO A 281 4.56 20.36 3.25
CA PRO A 281 5.26 19.28 3.96
C PRO A 281 5.33 19.49 5.49
N GLN A 282 5.34 20.75 5.95
CA GLN A 282 5.34 21.10 7.37
C GLN A 282 4.03 20.71 8.08
N MET A 283 2.91 20.70 7.36
CA MET A 283 1.57 20.46 7.91
C MET A 283 1.10 19.01 7.73
N ARG A 284 1.75 18.22 6.86
CA ARG A 284 1.40 16.82 6.59
C ARG A 284 1.30 15.94 7.85
N PRO A 285 2.22 16.02 8.85
CA PRO A 285 2.09 15.20 10.06
C PRO A 285 0.86 15.55 10.92
N LYS A 286 0.41 16.81 10.88
CA LYS A 286 -0.83 17.24 11.54
C LYS A 286 -2.05 16.73 10.79
N ALA A 287 -2.04 16.83 9.46
CA ALA A 287 -3.10 16.32 8.59
C ALA A 287 -3.23 14.79 8.74
N LEU A 288 -2.12 14.06 8.70
CA LEU A 288 -2.08 12.60 8.86
C LEU A 288 -2.73 12.15 10.18
N ARG A 289 -2.43 12.81 11.30
CA ARG A 289 -3.05 12.49 12.60
C ARG A 289 -4.56 12.73 12.58
N LEU A 290 -5.02 13.82 11.96
CA LEU A 290 -6.44 14.11 11.83
C LEU A 290 -7.12 13.01 10.98
N VAL A 291 -6.56 12.71 9.81
CA VAL A 291 -7.07 11.66 8.90
C VAL A 291 -7.11 10.31 9.60
N ALA A 292 -6.05 9.90 10.29
CA ALA A 292 -6.01 8.62 10.99
C ALA A 292 -7.03 8.54 12.14
N SER A 293 -7.24 9.64 12.87
CA SER A 293 -8.27 9.69 13.93
C SER A 293 -9.69 9.57 13.36
N THR A 294 -9.98 10.24 12.25
CA THR A 294 -11.27 10.13 11.56
C THR A 294 -11.45 8.76 10.93
N THR A 295 -10.40 8.17 10.35
CA THR A 295 -10.41 6.80 9.81
C THR A 295 -10.73 5.77 10.89
N SER A 296 -10.11 5.84 12.07
CA SER A 296 -10.43 4.94 13.20
C SER A 296 -11.91 5.03 13.60
N MET A 297 -12.44 6.25 13.68
CA MET A 297 -13.85 6.47 14.01
C MET A 297 -14.79 5.93 12.92
N LEU A 298 -14.51 6.18 11.64
CA LEU A 298 -15.30 5.66 10.53
C LEU A 298 -15.20 4.12 10.42
N ALA A 299 -14.03 3.54 10.66
CA ALA A 299 -13.83 2.08 10.71
C ALA A 299 -14.71 1.45 11.81
N ARG A 300 -14.84 2.10 12.97
CA ARG A 300 -15.75 1.67 14.04
C ARG A 300 -17.23 1.79 13.64
N ILE A 301 -17.59 2.78 12.85
CA ILE A 301 -18.97 2.95 12.35
C ILE A 301 -19.30 1.86 11.32
N ASP A 302 -18.37 1.58 10.41
CA ASP A 302 -18.50 0.53 9.38
C ASP A 302 -18.52 -0.86 10.02
N ALA A 303 -17.62 -1.16 10.97
CA ALA A 303 -17.57 -2.45 11.68
C ALA A 303 -18.88 -2.72 12.46
N ASN A 304 -19.41 -1.72 13.16
CA ASN A 304 -20.66 -1.85 13.92
C ASN A 304 -21.93 -1.68 13.07
N ARG A 305 -21.80 -1.37 11.77
CA ARG A 305 -22.91 -1.12 10.82
C ARG A 305 -23.93 -0.08 11.30
N ARG A 306 -23.54 0.83 12.19
CA ARG A 306 -24.47 1.82 12.79
C ARG A 306 -25.03 2.80 11.75
N ALA A 307 -24.30 3.01 10.66
CA ALA A 307 -24.74 3.80 9.52
C ALA A 307 -24.33 3.10 8.22
N SER A 308 -25.20 2.25 7.66
CA SER A 308 -24.99 1.61 6.35
C SER A 308 -24.94 2.61 5.19
N SER A 309 -25.27 3.88 5.44
CA SER A 309 -25.21 4.96 4.46
C SER A 309 -23.83 5.65 4.48
N GLN A 310 -23.34 6.03 3.29
CA GLN A 310 -22.06 6.74 3.09
C GLN A 310 -22.06 8.19 3.61
N GLN A 311 -23.20 8.69 4.10
CA GLN A 311 -23.39 10.09 4.52
C GLN A 311 -22.40 10.53 5.59
N GLU A 312 -22.09 9.67 6.56
CA GLU A 312 -21.17 10.00 7.64
C GLU A 312 -19.74 10.15 7.11
N GLY A 313 -19.32 9.30 6.16
CA GLY A 313 -18.04 9.46 5.46
C GLY A 313 -17.91 10.80 4.75
N TYR A 314 -18.92 11.23 3.98
CA TYR A 314 -18.93 12.54 3.33
C TYR A 314 -18.92 13.71 4.31
N ARG A 315 -19.72 13.61 5.39
CA ARG A 315 -19.77 14.64 6.44
C ARG A 315 -18.41 14.83 7.10
N GLN A 316 -17.73 13.73 7.41
CA GLN A 316 -16.41 13.78 8.04
C GLN A 316 -15.32 14.24 7.07
N ARG A 317 -15.43 13.90 5.79
CA ARG A 317 -14.54 14.40 4.73
C ARG A 317 -14.61 15.92 4.61
N GLU A 318 -15.83 16.48 4.60
CA GLU A 318 -16.02 17.92 4.54
C GLU A 318 -15.53 18.61 5.83
N MET A 319 -15.84 18.06 7.00
CA MET A 319 -15.34 18.57 8.28
C MET A 319 -13.81 18.56 8.36
N ALA A 320 -13.16 17.50 7.88
CA ALA A 320 -11.70 17.40 7.84
C ALA A 320 -11.12 18.44 6.87
N ARG A 321 -11.72 18.59 5.68
CA ARG A 321 -11.33 19.58 4.68
C ARG A 321 -11.41 21.01 5.23
N LEU A 322 -12.52 21.38 5.86
CA LEU A 322 -12.70 22.72 6.46
C LEU A 322 -11.69 22.98 7.59
N LYS A 323 -11.45 21.99 8.46
CA LYS A 323 -10.42 22.09 9.52
C LYS A 323 -9.02 22.27 8.92
N MET A 324 -8.72 21.55 7.85
CA MET A 324 -7.43 21.66 7.17
C MET A 324 -7.24 23.01 6.50
N LEU A 325 -8.27 23.52 5.81
CA LEU A 325 -8.27 24.87 5.22
C LEU A 325 -7.99 25.94 6.26
N SER A 326 -8.60 25.83 7.45
CA SER A 326 -8.36 26.78 8.56
C SER A 326 -6.91 26.83 9.05
N TRP A 327 -6.10 25.80 8.76
CA TRP A 327 -4.68 25.81 9.12
C TRP A 327 -3.79 26.52 8.10
N LEU A 328 -4.27 26.71 6.87
CA LEU A 328 -3.52 27.45 5.84
C LEU A 328 -3.63 28.96 6.07
N ASP A 329 -4.68 29.41 6.76
CA ASP A 329 -4.84 30.81 7.12
C ASP A 329 -3.73 31.23 8.11
N PRO A 330 -3.06 32.37 7.88
CA PRO A 330 -2.06 32.86 8.82
C PRO A 330 -2.72 33.12 10.18
N PRO A 331 -2.04 32.79 11.30
CA PRO A 331 -2.59 33.07 12.61
C PRO A 331 -2.85 34.57 12.73
N VAL A 332 -4.08 34.96 13.07
CA VAL A 332 -4.42 36.35 13.34
C VAL A 332 -3.64 36.78 14.58
N LEU A 333 -2.48 37.39 14.39
CA LEU A 333 -1.74 38.06 15.43
C LEU A 333 -2.53 39.31 15.81
N ARG A 334 -3.49 39.17 16.74
CA ARG A 334 -3.99 40.32 17.48
C ARG A 334 -2.82 40.84 18.30
N GLY A 335 -2.07 41.78 17.74
CA GLY A 335 -1.13 42.61 18.49
C GLY A 335 -1.84 43.10 19.74
N ALA A 336 -1.15 43.06 20.88
CA ALA A 336 -1.71 43.46 22.16
C ALA A 336 -2.50 44.73 21.96
N GLY A 337 -3.85 44.62 21.99
CA GLY A 337 -4.71 45.79 21.92
C GLY A 337 -4.18 46.72 22.99
N ASN A 338 -3.97 47.99 22.61
CA ASN A 338 -3.54 49.03 23.53
C ASN A 338 -4.63 49.18 24.59
N ASN A 339 -4.66 48.26 25.55
CA ASN A 339 -5.50 48.31 26.73
C ASN A 339 -4.80 49.33 27.63
N THR A 340 -4.94 50.60 27.29
CA THR A 340 -4.51 51.76 28.07
C THR A 340 -5.41 51.92 29.31
N TYR A 341 -5.74 50.82 29.98
CA TYR A 341 -6.08 50.88 31.38
C TYR A 341 -4.78 50.81 32.15
N ALA A 342 -4.20 51.99 32.42
CA ALA A 342 -3.15 52.12 33.40
C ALA A 342 -3.66 51.48 34.71
N ARG A 343 -3.20 50.27 35.03
CA ARG A 343 -3.39 49.70 36.36
C ARG A 343 -2.81 50.73 37.31
N ARG A 344 -3.67 51.40 38.09
CA ARG A 344 -3.27 52.15 39.29
C ARG A 344 -2.67 51.15 40.28
N GLY A 345 -1.45 50.71 39.99
CA GLY A 345 -0.62 49.99 40.93
C GLY A 345 -0.19 51.00 41.98
N ARG A 346 -0.56 50.73 43.24
CA ARG A 346 0.02 51.43 44.39
C ARG A 346 1.54 51.42 44.20
N LYS A 347 2.14 52.61 44.03
CA LYS A 347 3.60 52.78 44.03
C LYS A 347 4.12 52.08 45.28
N ARG A 348 4.83 50.95 45.12
CA ARG A 348 5.51 50.32 46.24
C ARG A 348 6.59 51.30 46.69
N PRO A 349 6.51 51.85 47.91
CA PRO A 349 7.58 52.71 48.41
C PRO A 349 8.87 51.88 48.44
N ARG A 350 9.94 52.43 47.87
CA ARG A 350 11.28 51.86 48.02
C ARG A 350 11.62 51.90 49.50
N ARG A 351 11.71 50.72 50.13
CA ARG A 351 12.37 50.55 51.42
C ARG A 351 13.84 50.93 51.19
N GLN A 352 14.31 52.02 51.79
CA GLN A 352 15.74 52.30 51.83
C GLN A 352 16.37 51.19 52.68
N THR A 353 17.30 50.45 52.09
CA THR A 353 18.23 49.59 52.81
C THR A 353 19.33 50.46 53.40
N ARG A 354 19.08 51.06 54.57
CA ARG A 354 19.96 51.11 55.74
C ARG A 354 19.29 51.85 56.89
#